data_AF-A0A200Q0A8-F1
#
_entry.id   AF-A0A200Q0A8-F1
#
_cell.length_a   1.000
_cell.length_b   1.000
_cell.length_c   1.000
_cell.angle_alpha   90.00
_cell.angle_beta   90.00
_cell.angle_gamma   90.00
#
_symmetry.space_group_name_H-M   'P 1'
#
loop_
_entity.id
_entity.type
_entity.pdbx_description
1 polymer ?
#
loop_
_entity_poly.entity_id
_entity_poly.type
_entity_poly.pdbx_seq_one_letter_code
_entity_poly.pdbx_strand_id
1 'polypeptide(L)'
;MPCMSIEFVKSRIRDWGIEVDPLCSFCRTSVEDDFHLIFGCCFSQFVWRYMLRCIGFTRGALRDWDWDFETSWCINHFQQGDSLAHSIYRLVFNACIYHLWYECNKRVFNSTFSTEMQVISRITQDIRLKLAGQNLWTEDSNKNRQLFNRWGINIDFLPPHVRTCT
;
A
#
# COMPACT_ATOMS: atom_id res chain seq x y z
N MET A 1 -0.03 12.30 -17.49
CA MET A 1 -0.66 10.96 -17.43
C MET A 1 -1.97 11.12 -16.67
N PRO A 2 -3.12 10.71 -17.21
CA PRO A 2 -4.37 10.87 -16.50
C PRO A 2 -4.35 9.94 -15.28
N CYS A 3 -4.51 10.55 -14.11
CA CYS A 3 -4.77 9.87 -12.86
C CYS A 3 -5.94 8.92 -13.08
N MET A 4 -5.69 7.61 -12.99
CA MET A 4 -6.75 6.63 -12.96
C MET A 4 -7.45 6.84 -11.60
N SER A 5 -8.50 7.65 -11.58
CA SER A 5 -9.31 7.87 -10.38
C SER A 5 -9.84 6.50 -9.97
N ILE A 6 -9.27 5.92 -8.92
CA ILE A 6 -9.82 4.71 -8.32
C ILE A 6 -11.10 5.16 -7.63
N GLU A 7 -12.21 5.12 -8.37
CA GLU A 7 -13.53 5.34 -7.80
C GLU A 7 -13.96 4.05 -7.11
N PHE A 8 -14.27 4.15 -5.81
CA PHE A 8 -14.66 2.99 -5.04
C PHE A 8 -16.11 2.57 -5.30
N VAL A 9 -16.37 1.29 -5.11
CA VAL A 9 -17.55 0.60 -5.63
C VAL A 9 -18.87 1.22 -5.21
N LYS A 10 -19.03 1.57 -3.93
CA LYS A 10 -20.27 2.16 -3.46
C LYS A 10 -20.45 3.59 -3.90
N SER A 11 -19.36 4.37 -4.00
CA SER A 11 -19.44 5.72 -4.58
C SER A 11 -19.94 5.65 -6.01
N ARG A 12 -19.34 4.76 -6.80
CA ARG A 12 -19.73 4.47 -8.19
C ARG A 12 -21.18 4.03 -8.35
N ILE A 13 -21.67 3.17 -7.45
CA ILE A 13 -23.06 2.69 -7.50
C ILE A 13 -24.04 3.82 -7.13
N ARG A 14 -23.69 4.67 -6.15
CA ARG A 14 -24.49 5.86 -5.80
C ARG A 14 -24.57 6.84 -6.98
N ASP A 15 -23.47 7.03 -7.72
CA ASP A 15 -23.45 7.89 -8.92
C ASP A 15 -24.38 7.38 -10.03
N TRP A 16 -24.71 6.08 -10.03
CA TRP A 16 -25.70 5.49 -10.93
C TRP A 16 -27.14 5.61 -10.43
N GLY A 17 -27.37 6.29 -9.30
CA GLY A 17 -28.70 6.47 -8.71
C GLY A 17 -29.23 5.22 -8.00
N ILE A 18 -28.37 4.24 -7.73
CA ILE A 18 -28.74 3.02 -7.02
C ILE A 18 -28.45 3.21 -5.53
N GLU A 19 -29.47 3.04 -4.70
CA GLU A 19 -29.33 3.09 -3.25
C GLU A 19 -28.54 1.87 -2.75
N VAL A 20 -27.48 2.14 -1.98
CA VAL A 20 -26.63 1.13 -1.37
C VAL A 20 -26.51 1.39 0.12
N ASP A 21 -26.33 0.31 0.88
CA ASP A 21 -26.06 0.39 2.31
C ASP A 21 -24.86 1.33 2.56
N PRO A 22 -25.08 2.46 3.27
CA PRO A 22 -24.07 3.48 3.46
C PRO A 22 -22.94 3.02 4.37
N LEU A 23 -23.08 1.91 5.12
CA LEU A 23 -22.05 1.45 6.05
C LEU A 23 -20.83 0.88 5.33
N CYS A 24 -19.65 1.16 5.86
CA CYS A 24 -18.38 0.64 5.38
C CYS A 24 -18.39 -0.89 5.26
N SER A 25 -17.98 -1.39 4.09
CA SER A 25 -17.87 -2.81 3.73
C SER A 25 -16.86 -3.57 4.59
N PHE A 26 -16.03 -2.86 5.33
CA PHE A 26 -15.03 -3.43 6.22
C PHE A 26 -15.46 -3.45 7.68
N CYS A 27 -15.63 -2.28 8.31
CA CYS A 27 -15.91 -2.18 9.75
C CYS A 27 -17.39 -2.19 10.10
N ARG A 28 -18.29 -1.86 9.16
CA ARG A 28 -19.74 -1.74 9.38
C ARG A 28 -20.15 -0.71 10.45
N THR A 29 -19.25 0.20 10.86
CA THR A 29 -19.50 1.17 11.96
C THR A 29 -19.53 2.62 11.51
N SER A 30 -19.05 2.94 10.32
CA SER A 30 -19.01 4.32 9.79
C SER A 30 -19.51 4.33 8.35
N VAL A 31 -19.91 5.51 7.86
CA VAL A 31 -20.30 5.69 6.46
C VAL A 31 -19.11 5.38 5.56
N GLU A 32 -19.37 4.69 4.46
CA GLU A 32 -18.37 4.42 3.43
C GLU A 32 -18.21 5.63 2.51
N ASP A 33 -17.04 6.25 2.66
CA ASP A 33 -16.42 7.09 1.65
C ASP A 33 -15.00 6.56 1.36
N ASP A 34 -14.40 7.09 0.29
CA ASP A 34 -13.09 6.65 -0.20
C ASP A 34 -12.00 6.82 0.88
N PHE A 35 -12.10 7.87 1.67
CA PHE A 35 -11.16 8.17 2.75
C PHE A 35 -11.25 7.12 3.88
N HIS A 36 -12.46 6.88 4.39
CA HIS A 36 -12.70 5.89 5.42
C HIS A 36 -12.27 4.52 4.91
N LEU A 37 -12.60 4.18 3.67
CA LEU A 37 -12.25 2.87 3.12
C LEU A 37 -10.74 2.65 2.99
N ILE A 38 -9.94 3.65 2.60
CA ILE A 38 -8.49 3.49 2.45
C ILE A 38 -7.75 3.65 3.79
N PHE A 39 -8.02 4.73 4.54
CA PHE A 39 -7.21 5.11 5.71
C PHE A 39 -8.00 5.26 7.02
N GLY A 40 -9.30 5.53 6.98
CA GLY A 40 -10.10 5.72 8.20
C GLY A 40 -10.59 4.42 8.86
N CYS A 41 -10.68 3.33 8.11
CA CYS A 41 -11.25 2.07 8.57
C CYS A 41 -10.22 1.23 9.34
N CYS A 42 -10.60 0.71 10.51
CA CYS A 42 -9.72 -0.13 11.33
C CYS A 42 -9.12 -1.33 10.57
N PHE A 43 -9.88 -1.95 9.67
CA PHE A 43 -9.42 -3.04 8.80
C PHE A 43 -8.28 -2.57 7.88
N SER A 44 -8.51 -1.48 7.14
CA SER A 44 -7.56 -0.93 6.19
C SER A 44 -6.32 -0.38 6.88
N GLN A 45 -6.49 0.28 8.03
CA GLN A 45 -5.39 0.73 8.88
C GLN A 45 -4.51 -0.42 9.34
N PHE A 46 -5.09 -1.55 9.73
CA PHE A 46 -4.31 -2.72 10.12
C PHE A 46 -3.45 -3.22 8.95
N VAL A 47 -4.05 -3.39 7.77
CA VAL A 47 -3.35 -3.80 6.55
C VAL A 47 -2.23 -2.80 6.22
N TRP A 48 -2.55 -1.52 6.17
CA TRP A 48 -1.61 -0.47 5.80
C TRP A 48 -0.43 -0.37 6.77
N ARG A 49 -0.67 -0.43 8.09
CA ARG A 49 0.40 -0.42 9.11
C ARG A 49 1.32 -1.62 9.00
N TYR A 50 0.76 -2.80 8.70
CA TYR A 50 1.58 -3.99 8.47
C TYR A 50 2.50 -3.77 7.26
N MET A 51 1.95 -3.26 6.16
CA MET A 51 2.70 -3.04 4.94
C MET A 51 3.78 -1.96 5.09
N LEU A 52 3.52 -0.89 5.84
CA LEU A 52 4.53 0.10 6.23
C LEU A 52 5.71 -0.53 6.99
N ARG A 53 5.44 -1.46 7.91
CA ARG A 53 6.50 -2.17 8.64
C ARG A 53 7.34 -3.03 7.70
N CYS A 54 6.73 -3.66 6.70
CA CYS A 54 7.47 -4.44 5.70
C CYS A 54 8.49 -3.60 4.92
N ILE A 55 8.23 -2.30 4.73
CA ILE A 55 9.14 -1.37 4.04
C ILE A 55 10.03 -0.52 4.96
N GLY A 56 10.03 -0.79 6.27
CA GLY A 56 10.93 -0.11 7.21
C GLY A 56 10.32 1.05 8.00
N PHE A 57 9.05 1.37 7.78
CA PHE A 57 8.39 2.46 8.50
C PHE A 57 7.56 1.92 9.67
N THR A 58 7.86 2.40 10.88
CA THR A 58 7.04 2.16 12.06
C THR A 58 6.33 3.45 12.43
N ARG A 59 5.00 3.46 12.32
CA ARG A 59 4.18 4.60 12.74
C ARG A 59 3.38 4.23 13.99
N GLY A 60 3.30 5.19 14.92
CA GLY A 60 2.49 5.08 16.14
C GLY A 60 1.01 4.90 15.84
N ALA A 61 0.19 4.73 16.88
CA ALA A 61 -1.26 4.82 16.72
C ALA A 61 -1.61 6.26 16.34
N LEU A 62 -1.89 6.49 15.06
CA LEU A 62 -2.37 7.77 14.58
C LEU A 62 -3.86 7.82 14.97
N ARG A 63 -4.15 8.49 16.08
CA ARG A 63 -5.51 8.59 16.60
C ARG A 63 -6.44 9.34 15.63
N ASP A 64 -5.86 10.20 14.80
CA ASP A 64 -6.56 11.03 13.85
C ASP A 64 -5.89 10.82 12.48
N TRP A 65 -6.30 9.76 11.79
CA TRP A 65 -5.88 9.57 10.41
C TRP A 65 -6.55 10.66 9.58
N ASP A 66 -5.77 11.53 8.95
CA ASP A 66 -6.25 12.53 8.00
C ASP A 66 -5.74 12.11 6.61
N TRP A 67 -6.61 12.14 5.61
CA TRP A 67 -6.28 11.82 4.22
C TRP A 67 -5.09 12.65 3.75
N ASP A 68 -5.15 13.96 3.98
CA ASP A 68 -4.16 14.89 3.48
C ASP A 68 -2.83 14.67 4.18
N PHE A 69 -2.87 14.40 5.49
CA PHE A 69 -1.67 14.08 6.27
C PHE A 69 -1.01 12.79 5.80
N GLU A 70 -1.77 11.72 5.61
CA GLU A 70 -1.22 10.43 5.21
C GLU A 70 -0.69 10.46 3.78
N THR A 71 -1.45 11.06 2.87
CA THR A 71 -1.09 11.17 1.46
C THR A 71 0.14 12.06 1.30
N SER A 72 0.19 13.20 2.00
CA SER A 72 1.38 14.07 2.01
C SER A 72 2.60 13.35 2.60
N TRP A 73 2.42 12.56 3.65
CA TRP A 73 3.49 11.73 4.20
C TRP A 73 4.00 10.71 3.18
N CYS A 74 3.11 10.01 2.48
CA CYS A 74 3.47 9.05 1.44
C CYS A 74 4.21 9.74 0.29
N ILE A 75 3.73 10.91 -0.17
CA ILE A 75 4.40 11.70 -1.22
C ILE A 75 5.82 12.04 -0.79
N ASN A 76 5.99 12.60 0.41
CA ASN A 76 7.29 13.02 0.92
C ASN A 76 8.28 11.86 1.07
N HIS A 77 7.82 10.66 1.45
CA HIS A 77 8.70 9.52 1.71
C HIS A 77 8.89 8.59 0.51
N PHE A 78 7.95 8.56 -0.45
CA PHE A 78 7.96 7.60 -1.55
C PHE A 78 8.33 8.22 -2.90
N GLN A 79 8.13 9.53 -3.10
CA GLN A 79 8.43 10.19 -4.38
C GLN A 79 9.83 10.77 -4.44
N GLN A 80 10.48 11.06 -3.30
CA GLN A 80 11.78 11.72 -3.27
C GLN A 80 12.95 10.76 -3.58
N GLY A 81 12.97 10.18 -4.79
CA GLY A 81 14.12 9.44 -5.30
C GLY A 81 13.80 8.35 -6.33
N ASP A 82 14.85 8.01 -7.08
CA ASP A 82 14.83 6.98 -8.14
C ASP A 82 15.48 5.66 -7.72
N SER A 83 15.82 5.51 -6.44
CA SER A 83 16.39 4.25 -5.96
C SER A 83 15.36 3.12 -5.96
N LEU A 84 15.85 1.89 -6.07
CA LEU A 84 15.02 0.68 -6.00
C LEU A 84 14.14 0.63 -4.74
N ALA A 85 14.63 1.15 -3.62
CA ALA A 85 13.85 1.28 -2.38
C ALA A 85 12.58 2.15 -2.58
N HIS A 86 12.70 3.30 -3.24
CA HIS A 86 11.54 4.16 -3.53
C HIS A 86 10.57 3.49 -4.51
N SER A 87 11.08 2.73 -5.49
CA SER A 87 10.23 1.91 -6.37
C SER A 87 9.44 0.86 -5.59
N ILE A 88 10.06 0.21 -4.60
CA ILE A 88 9.36 -0.73 -3.69
C ILE A 88 8.31 -0.01 -2.85
N TYR A 89 8.60 1.18 -2.33
CA TYR A 89 7.64 1.95 -1.53
C TYR A 89 6.39 2.29 -2.34
N ARG A 90 6.56 2.77 -3.57
CA ARG A 90 5.47 3.04 -4.51
C ARG A 90 4.69 1.77 -4.87
N LEU A 91 5.41 0.66 -5.10
CA LEU A 91 4.79 -0.63 -5.40
C LEU A 91 3.92 -1.11 -4.24
N VAL A 92 4.41 -1.01 -3.01
CA VAL A 92 3.67 -1.39 -1.79
C VAL A 92 2.43 -0.54 -1.61
N PHE A 93 2.55 0.79 -1.76
CA PHE A 93 1.42 1.72 -1.71
C PHE A 93 0.33 1.36 -2.73
N ASN A 94 0.72 1.20 -3.99
CA ASN A 94 -0.21 0.85 -5.07
C ASN A 94 -0.87 -0.51 -4.85
N ALA A 95 -0.12 -1.52 -4.40
CA ALA A 95 -0.65 -2.84 -4.11
C ALA A 95 -1.64 -2.81 -2.94
N CYS A 96 -1.37 -2.01 -1.89
CA CYS A 96 -2.31 -1.85 -0.78
C CYS A 96 -3.66 -1.29 -1.24
N ILE A 97 -3.64 -0.17 -1.98
CA ILE A 97 -4.86 0.47 -2.48
C ILE A 97 -5.63 -0.50 -3.38
N TYR A 98 -4.93 -1.14 -4.33
CA TYR A 98 -5.54 -2.11 -5.24
C TYR A 98 -6.23 -3.26 -4.50
N HIS A 99 -5.54 -3.90 -3.54
CA HIS A 99 -6.08 -5.05 -2.84
C HIS A 99 -7.19 -4.69 -1.85
N LEU A 100 -7.18 -3.48 -1.27
CA LEU A 100 -8.30 -2.97 -0.48
C LEU A 100 -9.52 -2.73 -1.38
N TRP A 101 -9.34 -2.05 -2.52
CA TRP A 101 -10.41 -1.89 -3.51
C TRP A 101 -10.99 -3.23 -3.96
N TYR A 102 -10.11 -4.19 -4.29
CA TYR A 102 -10.51 -5.55 -4.69
C TYR A 102 -11.31 -6.25 -3.59
N GLU A 103 -10.84 -6.19 -2.33
CA GLU A 103 -11.54 -6.79 -1.20
C GLU A 103 -12.92 -6.14 -0.97
N CYS A 104 -13.03 -4.82 -1.13
CA CYS A 104 -14.31 -4.11 -1.06
C CYS A 104 -15.28 -4.62 -2.13
N ASN A 105 -14.85 -4.68 -3.40
CA ASN A 105 -15.67 -5.22 -4.50
C ASN A 105 -16.12 -6.65 -4.22
N LYS A 106 -15.20 -7.48 -3.73
CA LYS A 106 -15.47 -8.88 -3.43
C LYS A 106 -16.53 -9.04 -2.33
N ARG A 107 -16.52 -8.16 -1.32
CA ARG A 107 -17.54 -8.14 -0.25
C ARG A 107 -18.88 -7.66 -0.76
N VAL A 108 -18.89 -6.61 -1.59
CA VAL A 108 -20.13 -6.01 -2.11
C VAL A 108 -20.83 -6.93 -3.11
N PHE A 109 -20.11 -7.51 -4.06
CA PHE A 109 -20.73 -8.30 -5.14
C PHE A 109 -20.83 -9.79 -4.85
N ASN A 110 -19.87 -10.35 -4.09
CA ASN A 110 -19.79 -11.79 -3.89
C ASN A 110 -20.09 -12.23 -2.45
N SER A 111 -20.34 -11.29 -1.52
CA SER A 111 -20.56 -11.58 -0.10
C SER A 111 -19.50 -12.50 0.52
N THR A 112 -18.25 -12.39 0.05
CA THR A 112 -17.13 -13.17 0.58
C THR A 112 -16.15 -12.25 1.30
N PHE A 113 -15.70 -12.69 2.48
CA PHE A 113 -14.92 -11.87 3.40
C PHE A 113 -13.57 -12.52 3.65
N SER A 114 -12.49 -11.77 3.44
CA SER A 114 -11.16 -12.16 3.88
C SER A 114 -10.74 -11.39 5.12
N THR A 115 -9.96 -12.04 5.97
CA THR A 115 -9.31 -11.38 7.11
C THR A 115 -8.22 -10.42 6.63
N GLU A 116 -7.82 -9.49 7.49
CA GLU A 116 -6.72 -8.56 7.27
C GLU A 116 -5.45 -9.33 6.89
N MET A 117 -5.17 -10.43 7.59
CA MET A 117 -4.00 -11.28 7.35
C MET A 117 -4.04 -11.97 5.98
N GLN A 118 -5.22 -12.38 5.50
CA GLN A 118 -5.36 -12.93 4.16
C GLN A 118 -5.13 -11.87 3.07
N VAL A 119 -5.62 -10.65 3.30
CA VAL A 119 -5.35 -9.51 2.39
C VAL A 119 -3.85 -9.19 2.38
N ILE A 120 -3.22 -9.08 3.55
CA ILE A 120 -1.77 -8.86 3.71
C ILE A 120 -0.97 -9.94 2.97
N SER A 121 -1.35 -11.21 3.11
CA SER A 121 -0.67 -12.32 2.44
C SER A 121 -0.73 -12.18 0.92
N ARG A 122 -1.91 -11.84 0.37
CA ARG A 122 -2.05 -11.58 -1.08
C ARG A 122 -1.22 -10.40 -1.56
N ILE A 123 -1.24 -9.28 -0.84
CA ILE A 123 -0.42 -8.10 -1.16
C ILE A 123 1.06 -8.49 -1.16
N THR A 124 1.51 -9.19 -0.12
CA THR A 124 2.91 -9.60 0.03
C THR A 124 3.34 -10.52 -1.12
N GLN A 125 2.49 -11.47 -1.49
CA GLN A 125 2.77 -12.39 -2.60
C GLN A 125 2.82 -11.67 -3.95
N ASP A 126 1.89 -10.76 -4.24
CA ASP A 126 1.87 -9.97 -5.47
C ASP A 126 3.16 -9.13 -5.61
N ILE A 127 3.56 -8.46 -4.53
CA ILE A 127 4.81 -7.67 -4.50
C ILE A 127 6.03 -8.56 -4.73
N ARG A 128 6.11 -9.71 -4.06
CA ARG A 128 7.22 -10.67 -4.23
C ARG A 128 7.33 -11.16 -5.68
N LEU A 129 6.22 -11.54 -6.29
CA LEU A 129 6.20 -11.99 -7.69
C LEU A 129 6.64 -10.88 -8.64
N LYS A 130 6.15 -9.65 -8.44
CA LYS A 130 6.55 -8.48 -9.25
C LYS A 130 8.04 -8.16 -9.12
N LEU A 131 8.62 -8.33 -7.94
CA LEU A 131 10.04 -8.07 -7.71
C LEU A 131 10.93 -9.22 -8.21
N ALA A 132 10.49 -10.47 -8.08
CA ALA A 132 11.24 -11.64 -8.58
C ALA A 132 11.36 -11.66 -10.12
N GLY A 133 10.43 -11.03 -10.83
CA GLY A 133 10.46 -10.93 -12.29
C GLY A 133 11.34 -9.80 -12.84
N GLN A 134 12.03 -9.03 -11.99
CA GLN A 134 12.84 -7.88 -12.41
C GLN A 134 14.34 -8.14 -12.19
N ASN A 135 15.17 -7.64 -13.12
CA ASN A 135 16.62 -7.57 -12.90
C ASN A 135 16.92 -6.35 -12.03
N LEU A 136 17.08 -6.60 -10.74
CA LEU A 136 17.21 -5.55 -9.73
C LEU A 136 18.67 -5.34 -9.33
N TRP A 137 19.08 -4.08 -9.22
CA TRP A 137 20.34 -3.68 -8.60
C TRP A 137 20.09 -2.51 -7.65
N THR A 138 20.92 -2.39 -6.62
CA THR A 138 20.94 -1.19 -5.78
C THR A 138 22.32 -0.95 -5.16
N GLU A 139 22.54 0.25 -4.65
CA GLU A 139 23.73 0.57 -3.85
C GLU A 139 23.73 -0.25 -2.55
N ASP A 140 24.90 -0.75 -2.16
CA ASP A 140 25.02 -1.47 -0.90
C ASP A 140 24.91 -0.53 0.31
N SER A 141 23.83 -0.68 1.07
CA SER A 141 23.65 0.01 2.35
C SER A 141 22.91 -0.88 3.34
N ASN A 142 23.14 -0.67 4.64
CA ASN A 142 22.42 -1.40 5.69
C ASN A 142 20.89 -1.28 5.55
N LYS A 143 20.40 -0.11 5.12
CA LYS A 143 18.97 0.13 4.87
C LYS A 143 18.46 -0.76 3.74
N ASN A 144 19.20 -0.83 2.63
CA ASN A 144 18.84 -1.64 1.48
C ASN A 144 18.88 -3.13 1.82
N ARG A 145 19.97 -3.62 2.42
CA ARG A 145 20.08 -5.03 2.88
C ARG A 145 18.89 -5.45 3.76
N GLN A 146 18.54 -4.61 4.75
CA GLN A 146 17.40 -4.89 5.63
C GLN A 146 16.07 -4.91 4.88
N LEU A 147 15.86 -3.98 3.95
CA LEU A 147 14.65 -3.93 3.13
C LEU A 147 14.51 -5.21 2.30
N PHE A 148 15.54 -5.60 1.54
CA PHE A 148 15.46 -6.77 0.66
C PHE A 148 15.36 -8.09 1.42
N ASN A 149 16.02 -8.21 2.58
CA ASN A 149 15.87 -9.36 3.46
C ASN A 149 14.42 -9.54 3.95
N ARG A 150 13.69 -8.46 4.27
CA ARG A 150 12.27 -8.54 4.69
C ARG A 150 11.38 -9.10 3.59
N TRP A 151 11.70 -8.81 2.34
CA TRP A 151 10.93 -9.27 1.18
C TRP A 151 11.38 -10.66 0.68
N GLY A 152 12.55 -11.15 1.12
CA GLY A 152 13.11 -12.43 0.69
C GLY A 152 13.65 -12.39 -0.74
N ILE A 153 14.16 -11.25 -1.18
CA ILE A 153 14.65 -11.02 -2.55
C ILE A 153 16.17 -11.14 -2.55
N ASN A 154 16.71 -11.93 -3.49
CA ASN A 154 18.14 -12.00 -3.76
C ASN A 154 18.50 -10.93 -4.80
N ILE A 155 19.44 -10.03 -4.46
CA ILE A 155 19.81 -8.86 -5.28
C ILE A 155 21.31 -8.73 -5.34
N ASP A 156 21.81 -8.33 -6.51
CA ASP A 156 23.19 -7.92 -6.71
C ASP A 156 23.40 -6.49 -6.17
N PHE A 157 24.24 -6.37 -5.15
CA PHE A 157 24.62 -5.08 -4.57
C PHE A 157 25.83 -4.51 -5.31
N LEU A 158 25.73 -3.25 -5.77
CA LEU A 158 26.90 -2.54 -6.27
C LEU A 158 27.65 -1.86 -5.11
N PRO A 159 29.00 -1.84 -5.16
CA PRO A 159 29.78 -1.05 -4.21
C PRO A 159 29.34 0.41 -4.24
N PRO A 160 29.31 1.11 -3.09
CA PRO A 160 29.07 2.55 -3.08
C PRO A 160 30.10 3.23 -3.96
N HIS A 161 29.68 4.16 -4.81
CA HIS A 161 30.60 4.95 -5.62
C HIS A 161 31.60 5.65 -4.70
N VAL A 162 32.84 5.15 -4.66
CA VAL A 162 33.94 5.82 -3.96
C VAL A 162 34.14 7.14 -4.70
N ARG A 163 33.59 8.22 -4.15
CA ARG A 163 33.97 9.57 -4.56
C ARG A 163 35.42 9.75 -4.14
N THR A 164 36.36 9.46 -5.04
CA THR A 164 37.76 9.82 -4.86
C THR A 164 37.81 11.33 -4.68
N CYS A 165 38.10 11.78 -3.46
CA CYS A 165 38.46 13.16 -3.21
C CYS A 165 39.85 13.36 -3.83
N THR A 166 39.90 14.05 -4.96
CA THR A 166 41.12 14.63 -5.55
C THR A 166 41.31 16.03 -5.02
#